data_AF-A0A2N2IKY8-F1
#
_entry.id   AF-A0A2N2IKY8-F1
#
_cell.length_a   1.000
_cell.length_b   1.000
_cell.length_c   1.000
_cell.angle_alpha   90.00
_cell.angle_beta   90.00
_cell.angle_gamma   90.00
#
_symmetry.space_group_name_H-M   'P 1'
#
loop_
_entity.id
_entity.type
_entity.pdbx_description
1 polymer ?
#
loop_
_entity_poly.entity_id
_entity_poly.type
_entity_poly.pdbx_seq_one_letter_code
_entity_poly.pdbx_strand_id
1 'polypeptide(L)' 'DPQTGTIYAAAGSALYRFRDGRTETLDAEKFLHNPKVLDMKIDLNGMLWVLHPEALSLVNLSSR' A
#
# COMPACT_ATOMS: atom_id res chain seq x y z
N ASP A 1 5.71 -4.49 -5.64
CA ASP A 1 5.31 -4.63 -7.04
C ASP A 1 6.49 -5.22 -7.79
N PRO A 2 6.44 -6.52 -8.10
CA PRO A 2 7.50 -7.20 -8.82
C PRO A 2 7.76 -6.63 -10.23
N GLN A 3 6.77 -5.99 -10.87
CA GLN A 3 6.92 -5.47 -12.22
C GLN A 3 7.73 -4.18 -12.26
N THR A 4 7.61 -3.35 -11.23
CA THR A 4 8.27 -2.03 -11.14
C THR A 4 9.45 -2.01 -10.18
N GLY A 5 9.68 -3.08 -9.41
CA GLY A 5 10.65 -3.09 -8.32
C GLY A 5 10.25 -2.21 -7.11
N THR A 6 9.02 -1.70 -7.08
CA THR A 6 8.53 -0.86 -5.98
C THR A 6 8.20 -1.71 -4.76
N ILE A 7 8.62 -1.29 -3.56
CA ILE A 7 8.19 -1.90 -2.31
C ILE A 7 7.15 -1.00 -1.66
N TYR A 8 6.05 -1.60 -1.18
CA TYR A 8 5.06 -0.92 -0.36
C TYR A 8 5.07 -1.54 1.03
N ALA A 9 5.08 -0.70 2.07
CA ALA A 9 5.09 -1.14 3.45
C ALA A 9 4.15 -0.25 4.27
N ALA A 10 3.40 -0.85 5.19
CA ALA A 10 2.62 -0.11 6.17
C ALA A 10 3.27 -0.24 7.55
N ALA A 11 3.32 0.87 8.30
CA ALA A 11 3.72 0.86 9.70
C ALA A 11 2.89 1.88 10.49
N GLY A 12 2.24 1.42 11.56
CA GLY A 12 1.27 2.25 12.28
C GLY A 12 0.17 2.73 11.33
N SER A 13 -0.02 4.05 11.25
CA SER A 13 -0.99 4.69 10.35
C SER A 13 -0.37 5.18 9.04
N ALA A 14 0.86 4.80 8.68
CA ALA A 14 1.54 5.29 7.49
C ALA A 14 1.69 4.19 6.42
N LEU A 15 1.61 4.61 5.15
CA LEU A 15 1.94 3.79 3.98
C LEU A 15 3.18 4.37 3.31
N TYR A 16 4.18 3.52 3.06
CA TYR A 16 5.44 3.91 2.45
C TYR A 16 5.57 3.31 1.07
N ARG A 17 6.15 4.09 0.15
CA ARG A 17 6.64 3.63 -1.15
C ARG A 17 8.16 3.73 -1.17
N PHE A 18 8.83 2.63 -1.48
CA PHE A 18 10.26 2.61 -1.75
C PHE A 18 10.51 2.21 -3.21
N ARG A 19 11.23 3.05 -3.95
CA ARG A 19 11.63 2.79 -5.34
C ARG A 19 12.90 3.56 -5.66
N ASP A 20 13.82 2.94 -6.40
CA ASP A 20 15.06 3.57 -6.87
C ASP A 20 15.88 4.23 -5.74
N GLY A 21 15.95 3.58 -4.58
CA GLY A 21 16.68 4.07 -3.41
C GLY A 21 16.01 5.20 -2.64
N ARG A 22 14.77 5.57 -2.99
CA ARG A 22 14.02 6.67 -2.34
C ARG A 22 12.80 6.14 -1.62
N THR A 23 12.59 6.65 -0.41
CA THR A 23 11.39 6.40 0.39
C THR A 23 10.47 7.62 0.34
N GLU A 24 9.19 7.38 0.12
CA GLU A 24 8.13 8.38 0.14
C GLU A 24 7.02 7.92 1.07
N THR A 25 6.49 8.84 1.88
CA THR A 25 5.31 8.56 2.71
C THR A 25 4.07 8.93 1.90
N LEU A 26 3.21 7.94 1.65
CA LEU A 26 1.92 8.12 1.00
C LEU A 26 0.88 8.49 2.06
N ASP A 27 -0.11 9.28 1.65
CA ASP A 27 -1.25 9.64 2.49
C ASP A 27 -2.10 8.40 2.78
N ALA A 28 -1.82 7.77 3.91
CA ALA A 28 -2.50 6.56 4.33
C ALA A 28 -3.97 6.81 4.65
N GLU A 29 -4.41 8.01 5.05
CA GLU A 29 -5.84 8.25 5.27
C GLU A 29 -6.60 8.27 3.95
N LYS A 30 -5.98 8.81 2.89
CA LYS A 30 -6.51 8.74 1.53
C LYS A 30 -6.59 7.31 0.98
N PHE A 31 -5.69 6.43 1.40
CA PHE A 31 -5.55 5.10 0.82
C PHE A 31 -6.06 3.95 1.70
N LEU A 32 -6.13 4.14 3.02
CA LEU A 32 -6.42 3.12 4.02
C LEU A 32 -7.53 3.65 4.95
N HIS A 33 -8.74 3.15 4.78
CA HIS A 33 -9.76 3.29 5.82
C HIS A 33 -9.40 2.35 6.98
N ASN A 34 -9.11 2.92 8.14
CA ASN A 34 -8.80 2.25 9.41
C ASN A 34 -7.37 1.62 9.49
N PRO A 35 -6.48 2.17 10.34
CA PRO A 35 -5.03 2.11 10.14
C PRO A 35 -4.35 0.77 10.49
N LYS A 36 -5.05 -0.23 11.05
CA LYS A 36 -4.41 -1.50 11.38
C LYS A 36 -4.31 -2.39 10.14
N VAL A 37 -3.18 -2.30 9.44
CA VAL A 37 -2.83 -3.22 8.35
C VAL A 37 -2.30 -4.53 8.93
N LEU A 38 -2.90 -5.65 8.52
CA LEU A 38 -2.47 -7.00 8.90
C LEU A 38 -1.63 -7.68 7.82
N ASP A 39 -2.01 -7.48 6.55
CA ASP A 39 -1.24 -7.97 5.40
C ASP A 39 -1.50 -7.10 4.17
N MET A 40 -0.56 -7.14 3.23
CA MET A 40 -0.58 -6.42 1.96
C MET A 40 -0.14 -7.35 0.84
N LYS A 41 -0.90 -7.36 -0.26
CA LYS A 41 -0.57 -8.12 -1.48
C LYS A 41 -0.87 -7.31 -2.72
N ILE A 42 -0.02 -7.45 -3.74
CA ILE A 42 -0.20 -6.78 -5.03
C ILE A 42 -0.67 -7.85 -6.02
N ASP A 43 -1.77 -7.56 -6.70
CA ASP A 43 -2.28 -8.46 -7.73
C ASP A 43 -1.62 -8.23 -9.10
N LEU A 44 -2.02 -9.03 -10.09
CA LEU A 44 -1.47 -8.95 -11.45
C LEU A 44 -1.82 -7.66 -12.19
N ASN A 45 -2.82 -6.90 -11.72
CA ASN A 45 -3.21 -5.60 -12.27
C ASN A 45 -2.48 -4.43 -11.58
N GLY A 46 -1.57 -4.73 -10.63
CA GLY A 46 -0.85 -3.71 -9.87
C GLY A 46 -1.67 -3.07 -8.75
N MET A 47 -2.85 -3.61 -8.44
CA MET A 47 -3.66 -3.11 -7.32
C MET A 47 -3.11 -3.65 -6.01
N LEU A 48 -3.14 -2.82 -4.97
CA LEU A 48 -2.74 -3.21 -3.63
C LEU A 48 -3.98 -3.64 -2.85
N TRP A 49 -4.05 -4.92 -2.51
CA TRP A 49 -4.98 -5.48 -1.54
C TRP A 49 -4.45 -5.28 -0.14
N VAL A 50 -5.29 -4.76 0.76
CA VAL A 50 -4.94 -4.51 2.16
C VAL A 50 -5.92 -5.20 3.08
N LEU A 51 -5.40 -6.11 3.90
CA LEU A 51 -6.18 -6.81 4.92
C LEU A 51 -6.18 -6.00 6.22
N HIS A 52 -7.37 -5.75 6.74
CA HIS A 52 -7.64 -5.13 8.03
C HIS A 52 -8.35 -6.15 8.94
N PRO A 53 -8.47 -5.91 10.26
CA PRO A 53 -9.17 -6.83 11.17
C PRO A 53 -10.61 -7.15 10.74
N GLU A 54 -11.33 -6.16 10.21
CA GLU A 54 -12.77 -6.27 9.90
C GLU A 54 -13.09 -6.12 8.41
N ALA A 55 -12.08 -5.92 7.57
CA ALA A 55 -12.28 -5.53 6.18
C ALA A 55 -11.13 -5.93 5.27
N LEU A 56 -11.45 -6.06 3.98
CA LEU A 56 -10.48 -6.13 2.89
C LEU A 56 -10.71 -4.91 2.00
N SER A 57 -9.66 -4.12 1.76
CA SER A 57 -9.73 -2.96 0.88
C SER A 57 -8.86 -3.16 -0.35
N LEU A 58 -9.28 -2.53 -1.45
CA LEU A 58 -8.52 -2.45 -2.69
C LEU A 58 -8.05 -1.01 -2.89
N VAL A 59 -6.74 -0.85 -3.00
CA VAL A 59 -6.10 0.46 -3.14
C VAL A 59 -5.46 0.55 -4.52
N ASN A 60 -5.89 1.55 -5.27
CA ASN A 60 -5.23 1.90 -6.50
C ASN A 60 -4.11 2.93 -6.22
N LEU A 61 -2.86 2.45 -6.27
CA LEU A 61 -1.66 3.26 -6.07
C LEU A 61 -1.19 3.97 -7.34
N SER A 62 -1.87 3.76 -8.48
CA SER A 62 -1.66 4.56 -9.68
C SER A 62 -2.31 5.94 -9.52
N SER A 63 -1.67 6.80 -8.75
CA SER A 63 -1.90 8.25 -8.83
C SER A 63 -0.91 8.83 -9.85
N ARG A 64 -1.44 9.63 -10.78
CA ARG A 64 -0.71 10.46 -11.76
C ARG A 64 0.55 11.11 -11.20
#